data_AF-H3GWM6-F1
#
_entry.id   AF-H3GWM6-F1
#
_cell.length_a   1.000
_cell.length_b   1.000
_cell.length_c   1.000
_cell.angle_alpha   90.00
_cell.angle_beta   90.00
_cell.angle_gamma   90.00
#
_symmetry.space_group_name_H-M   'P 1'
#
loop_
_entity.id
_entity.type
_entity.pdbx_description
1 polymer ?
#
loop_
_entity_poly.entity_id
_entity_poly.type
_entity_poly.pdbx_seq_one_letter_code
_entity_poly.pdbx_strand_id
1 'polypeptide(L)'
;MSSSSSLAVSPPPLHVAVWEGDVDRVRFLLNSVCPEGEERSDPRKAEALKDLLERKDIRGNSGLHLAVRVVQPSQRIIVKILLGRDANVASRNCDGWSCAHDAALLDDELLLAQMYLRGEKQVTKSLESAQETFIQALEKLPDFEAEIFIEAQSWVPIVSSGWTG
;
A
#
# COMPACT_ATOMS: atom_id res chain seq x y z
N MET A 1 34.43 28.46 3.85
CA MET A 1 33.35 27.87 3.03
C MET A 1 33.25 26.42 3.43
N SER A 2 32.42 26.14 4.42
CA SER A 2 32.32 24.81 5.02
C SER A 2 31.47 23.94 4.09
N SER A 3 32.13 23.02 3.39
CA SER A 3 31.50 21.96 2.61
C SER A 3 30.80 21.02 3.57
N SER A 4 29.49 21.21 3.76
CA SER A 4 28.63 20.22 4.38
C SER A 4 28.57 19.00 3.46
N SER A 5 29.42 17.99 3.74
CA SER A 5 29.26 16.68 3.12
C SER A 5 27.90 16.15 3.53
N SER A 6 26.96 16.11 2.59
CA SER A 6 25.75 15.31 2.73
C SER A 6 26.20 13.87 2.94
N LEU A 7 25.99 13.34 4.14
CA LEU A 7 26.10 11.91 4.41
C LEU A 7 25.15 11.23 3.41
N ALA A 8 25.70 10.62 2.37
CA ALA A 8 24.92 9.92 1.37
C ALA A 8 24.22 8.74 2.06
N VAL A 9 22.94 8.92 2.39
CA VAL A 9 22.12 7.86 2.97
C VAL A 9 22.01 6.76 1.92
N SER A 10 22.54 5.57 2.24
CA SER A 10 22.43 4.42 1.35
C SER A 10 20.95 4.12 1.11
N PRO A 11 20.52 3.91 -0.15
CA PRO A 11 19.14 3.54 -0.44
C PRO A 11 18.79 2.21 0.25
N PRO A 12 17.52 2.01 0.65
CA PRO A 12 17.14 0.77 1.30
C PRO A 12 17.36 -0.45 0.37
N PRO A 13 17.77 -1.62 0.89
CA PRO A 13 18.11 -2.77 0.06
C PRO A 13 16.98 -3.26 -0.86
N LEU A 14 15.73 -3.20 -0.38
CA LEU A 14 14.57 -3.57 -1.17
C LEU A 14 14.40 -2.63 -2.38
N HIS A 15 14.55 -1.32 -2.18
CA HIS A 15 14.47 -0.32 -3.23
C HIS A 15 15.54 -0.51 -4.30
N VAL A 16 16.76 -0.87 -3.89
CA VAL A 16 17.85 -1.21 -4.82
C VAL A 16 17.47 -2.42 -5.67
N ALA A 17 17.01 -3.51 -5.05
CA ALA A 17 16.60 -4.71 -5.78
C ALA A 17 15.43 -4.45 -6.76
N VAL A 18 14.46 -3.63 -6.35
CA VAL A 18 13.33 -3.20 -7.20
C VAL A 18 13.84 -2.35 -8.36
N TRP A 19 14.75 -1.40 -8.10
CA TRP A 19 15.34 -0.54 -9.14
C TRP A 19 16.14 -1.35 -10.17
N GLU A 20 16.86 -2.38 -9.73
CA GLU A 20 17.62 -3.29 -10.60
C GLU A 20 16.73 -4.29 -11.34
N GLY A 21 15.46 -4.42 -10.94
CA GLY A 21 14.53 -5.40 -11.51
C GLY A 21 14.85 -6.85 -11.11
N ASP A 22 15.62 -7.04 -10.05
CA ASP A 22 16.08 -8.34 -9.57
C ASP A 22 14.96 -9.02 -8.75
N VAL A 23 14.15 -9.82 -9.45
CA VAL A 23 13.00 -10.54 -8.88
C VAL A 23 13.43 -11.49 -7.77
N ASP A 24 14.55 -12.18 -7.94
CA ASP A 24 15.01 -13.20 -6.99
C ASP A 24 15.52 -12.55 -5.72
N ARG A 25 16.25 -11.43 -5.84
CA ARG A 25 16.68 -10.63 -4.69
C ARG A 25 15.51 -10.01 -3.94
N VAL A 26 14.48 -9.54 -4.64
CA VAL A 26 13.23 -9.08 -3.99
C VAL A 26 12.59 -10.22 -3.19
N ARG A 27 12.40 -11.40 -3.79
CA ARG A 27 11.84 -12.56 -3.09
C ARG A 27 12.68 -12.96 -1.88
N PHE A 28 14.00 -13.01 -2.05
CA PHE A 28 14.93 -13.35 -0.98
C PHE A 28 14.82 -12.39 0.20
N LEU A 29 14.84 -11.07 -0.06
CA LEU A 29 14.71 -10.06 1.00
C LEU A 29 13.40 -10.22 1.77
N LEU A 30 12.28 -10.38 1.07
CA LEU A 30 10.97 -10.54 1.72
C LEU A 30 10.90 -11.85 2.53
N ASN A 31 11.37 -12.97 1.96
CA ASN A 31 11.40 -14.28 2.63
C ASN A 31 12.36 -14.35 3.81
N SER A 32 13.45 -13.57 3.79
CA SER A 32 14.39 -13.51 4.90
C SER A 32 13.77 -12.92 6.17
N VAL A 33 12.76 -12.06 6.02
CA VAL A 33 12.04 -11.43 7.13
C VAL A 33 10.80 -12.23 7.51
N CYS A 34 10.02 -12.64 6.51
CA CYS A 34 8.85 -13.49 6.70
C CYS A 34 8.72 -14.48 5.54
N PRO A 35 8.97 -15.78 5.78
CA PRO A 35 8.67 -16.82 4.80
C PRO A 35 7.19 -16.78 4.40
N GLU A 36 6.89 -17.12 3.14
CA GLU A 36 5.52 -17.13 2.64
C GLU A 36 4.63 -18.06 3.47
N GLY A 37 3.47 -17.54 3.89
CA GLY A 37 2.48 -18.27 4.69
C GLY A 37 2.65 -18.12 6.19
N GLU A 38 3.82 -17.70 6.67
CA GLU A 38 4.06 -17.48 8.10
C GLU A 38 3.50 -16.14 8.60
N GLU A 39 3.03 -15.25 7.71
CA GLU A 39 2.46 -13.95 8.09
C GLU A 39 1.24 -14.11 9.01
N ARG A 40 0.50 -15.23 8.88
CA ARG A 40 -0.68 -15.52 9.70
C ARG A 40 -0.34 -16.18 11.04
N SER A 41 0.82 -16.83 11.11
CA SER A 41 1.21 -17.64 12.27
C SER A 41 2.01 -16.84 13.29
N ASP A 42 2.86 -15.92 12.82
CA ASP A 42 3.71 -15.11 13.68
C ASP A 42 3.50 -13.60 13.45
N PRO A 43 2.80 -12.90 14.36
CA PRO A 43 2.52 -11.47 14.20
C PRO A 43 3.80 -10.62 14.21
N ARG A 44 4.91 -11.10 14.80
CA ARG A 44 6.18 -10.36 14.80
C ARG A 44 6.82 -10.36 13.43
N LYS A 45 6.77 -11.50 12.73
CA LYS A 45 7.25 -11.61 11.34
C LYS A 45 6.36 -10.82 10.39
N ALA A 46 5.05 -10.83 10.61
CA ALA A 46 4.11 -10.01 9.85
C ALA A 46 4.41 -8.50 9.99
N GLU A 47 4.66 -8.02 11.21
CA GLU A 47 5.01 -6.60 11.42
C GLU A 47 6.38 -6.28 10.82
N ALA A 48 7.38 -7.16 10.95
CA ALA A 48 8.69 -6.94 10.34
C ALA A 48 8.62 -6.90 8.79
N LEU A 49 7.77 -7.75 8.19
CA LEU A 49 7.52 -7.72 6.75
C LEU A 49 6.86 -6.40 6.33
N LYS A 50 5.85 -5.96 7.07
CA LYS A 50 5.17 -4.67 6.84
C LYS A 50 6.15 -3.50 6.97
N ASP A 51 6.99 -3.48 7.99
CA ASP A 51 8.04 -2.47 8.17
C ASP A 51 9.03 -2.44 6.99
N LEU A 52 9.40 -3.60 6.45
CA LEU A 52 10.26 -3.70 5.27
C LEU A 52 9.56 -3.13 4.01
N LEU A 53 8.28 -3.45 3.80
CA LEU A 53 7.49 -3.00 2.65
C LEU A 53 7.19 -1.50 2.70
N GLU A 54 6.91 -0.97 3.89
CA GLU A 54 6.60 0.45 4.12
C GLU A 54 7.85 1.31 4.34
N ARG A 55 9.05 0.71 4.36
CA ARG A 55 10.31 1.46 4.36
C ARG A 55 10.32 2.46 3.21
N LYS A 56 10.71 3.70 3.51
CA LYS A 56 10.76 4.78 2.53
C LYS A 56 12.19 5.10 2.10
N ASP A 57 12.36 5.46 0.83
CA ASP A 57 13.58 6.10 0.34
C ASP A 57 13.64 7.60 0.70
N ILE A 58 14.68 8.30 0.23
CA ILE A 58 14.89 9.72 0.46
C ILE A 58 13.77 10.63 -0.11
N ARG A 59 12.93 10.11 -1.00
CA ARG A 59 11.78 10.81 -1.62
C ARG A 59 10.44 10.35 -1.03
N GLY A 60 10.46 9.54 0.04
CA GLY A 60 9.24 8.99 0.63
C GLY A 60 8.63 7.85 -0.16
N ASN A 61 9.28 7.32 -1.19
CA ASN A 61 8.74 6.22 -1.99
C ASN A 61 8.90 4.91 -1.23
N SER A 62 7.84 4.10 -1.17
CA SER A 62 7.97 2.69 -0.80
C SER A 62 8.52 1.88 -1.97
N GLY A 63 8.89 0.61 -1.73
CA GLY A 63 9.31 -0.29 -2.81
C GLY A 63 8.25 -0.40 -3.92
N LEU A 64 6.96 -0.34 -3.58
CA LEU A 64 5.86 -0.41 -4.54
C LEU A 64 5.80 0.81 -5.47
N HIS A 65 6.07 2.03 -4.97
CA HIS A 65 6.14 3.23 -5.82
C HIS A 65 7.21 3.08 -6.89
N LEU A 66 8.41 2.60 -6.50
CA LEU A 66 9.50 2.38 -7.44
C LEU A 66 9.14 1.30 -8.47
N ALA A 67 8.53 0.20 -8.02
CA ALA A 67 8.14 -0.89 -8.91
C ALA A 67 7.14 -0.45 -9.99
N VAL A 68 6.24 0.50 -9.68
CA VAL A 68 5.31 1.08 -10.66
C VAL A 68 6.01 2.05 -11.62
N ARG A 69 6.93 2.88 -11.11
CA ARG A 69 7.56 3.97 -11.89
C ARG A 69 8.68 3.53 -12.82
N VAL A 70 9.39 2.47 -12.46
CA VAL A 70 10.55 2.00 -13.22
C VAL A 70 10.08 1.20 -14.42
N VAL A 71 10.64 1.47 -15.60
CA VAL A 71 10.28 0.79 -16.84
C VAL A 71 11.28 -0.33 -17.10
N GLN A 72 11.01 -1.53 -16.56
CA GLN A 72 11.77 -2.75 -16.83
C GLN A 72 10.84 -3.96 -17.03
N PRO A 73 11.25 -4.99 -17.79
CA PRO A 73 10.41 -6.15 -18.08
C PRO A 73 9.90 -6.90 -16.83
N SER A 74 10.72 -6.94 -15.77
CA SER A 74 10.41 -7.65 -14.53
C SER A 74 9.44 -6.90 -13.60
N GLN A 75 9.13 -5.63 -13.87
CA GLN A 75 8.41 -4.81 -12.89
C GLN A 75 6.97 -5.25 -12.67
N ARG A 76 6.29 -5.76 -13.70
CA ARG A 76 4.96 -6.35 -13.53
C ARG A 76 4.99 -7.56 -12.58
N ILE A 77 6.10 -8.30 -12.52
CA ILE A 77 6.29 -9.44 -11.62
C ILE A 77 6.57 -8.91 -10.20
N ILE A 78 7.45 -7.92 -10.07
CA ILE A 78 7.80 -7.31 -8.78
C ILE A 78 6.58 -6.66 -8.13
N VAL A 79 5.77 -5.90 -8.88
CA VAL A 79 4.50 -5.35 -8.39
C VAL A 79 3.60 -6.45 -7.86
N LYS A 80 3.42 -7.54 -8.62
CA LYS A 80 2.61 -8.69 -8.17
C LYS A 80 3.14 -9.33 -6.89
N ILE A 81 4.47 -9.44 -6.75
CA ILE A 81 5.10 -9.97 -5.54
C ILE A 81 4.82 -9.05 -4.35
N LEU A 82 5.11 -7.74 -4.48
CA LEU A 82 4.92 -6.76 -3.40
C LEU A 82 3.45 -6.68 -2.97
N LEU A 83 2.51 -6.63 -3.91
CA LEU A 83 1.07 -6.66 -3.62
C LEU A 83 0.62 -8.00 -3.01
N GLY A 84 1.24 -9.11 -3.42
CA GLY A 84 0.99 -10.44 -2.84
C GLY A 84 1.45 -10.54 -1.39
N ARG A 85 2.43 -9.73 -0.99
CA ARG A 85 2.95 -9.60 0.38
C ARG A 85 2.28 -8.47 1.18
N ASP A 86 1.14 -7.97 0.70
CA ASP A 86 0.32 -6.93 1.35
C ASP A 86 1.00 -5.55 1.45
N ALA A 87 1.84 -5.16 0.47
CA ALA A 87 2.36 -3.80 0.39
C ALA A 87 1.20 -2.77 0.31
N ASN A 88 1.29 -1.68 1.08
CA ASN A 88 0.20 -0.72 1.21
C ASN A 88 0.07 0.15 -0.04
N VAL A 89 -1.06 0.04 -0.76
CA VAL A 89 -1.30 0.84 -1.97
C VAL A 89 -1.69 2.29 -1.66
N ALA A 90 -2.15 2.56 -0.44
CA ALA A 90 -2.50 3.90 0.03
C ALA A 90 -1.31 4.67 0.62
N SER A 91 -0.15 4.02 0.74
CA SER A 91 1.09 4.64 1.19
C SER A 91 1.42 5.87 0.33
N ARG A 92 1.79 6.99 0.96
CA ARG A 92 2.10 8.25 0.26
C ARG A 92 3.59 8.57 0.31
N ASN A 93 4.10 9.18 -0.75
CA ASN A 93 5.46 9.70 -0.81
C ASN A 93 5.55 11.16 -0.31
N CYS A 94 6.73 11.78 -0.40
CA CYS A 94 6.94 13.17 0.03
C CYS A 94 6.09 14.18 -0.75
N ASP A 95 5.69 13.84 -1.98
CA ASP A 95 4.81 14.66 -2.83
C ASP A 95 3.32 14.40 -2.52
N GLY A 96 3.01 13.52 -1.56
CA GLY A 96 1.65 13.15 -1.19
C GLY A 96 0.99 12.14 -2.14
N TRP A 97 1.74 11.61 -3.11
CA TRP A 97 1.23 10.68 -4.12
C TRP A 97 1.31 9.24 -3.64
N SER A 98 0.35 8.43 -4.07
CA SER A 98 0.35 6.98 -3.90
C SER A 98 0.71 6.27 -5.20
N CYS A 99 0.96 4.96 -5.14
CA CYS A 99 1.28 4.14 -6.32
C CYS A 99 0.17 4.14 -7.37
N ALA A 100 -1.09 4.37 -6.99
CA ALA A 100 -2.20 4.53 -7.93
C ALA A 100 -2.09 5.84 -8.73
N HIS A 101 -1.60 6.92 -8.12
CA HIS A 101 -1.33 8.18 -8.84
C HIS A 101 -0.18 7.99 -9.84
N ASP A 102 0.89 7.29 -9.44
CA ASP A 102 1.99 6.95 -10.37
C ASP A 102 1.47 6.10 -11.54
N ALA A 103 0.63 5.08 -11.29
CA ALA A 103 0.07 4.23 -12.34
C ALA A 103 -0.84 5.01 -13.31
N ALA A 104 -1.66 5.92 -12.79
CA ALA A 104 -2.52 6.80 -13.61
C ALA A 104 -1.69 7.77 -14.46
N LEU A 105 -0.60 8.33 -13.91
CA LEU A 105 0.30 9.21 -14.66
C LEU A 105 0.99 8.50 -15.83
N LEU A 106 1.24 7.20 -15.68
CA LEU A 106 1.86 6.35 -16.70
C LEU A 106 0.86 5.77 -17.71
N ASP A 107 -0.43 6.04 -17.53
CA ASP A 107 -1.52 5.50 -18.35
C ASP A 107 -1.53 3.95 -18.40
N ASP A 108 -1.09 3.29 -17.31
CA ASP A 108 -1.14 1.82 -17.19
C ASP A 108 -2.42 1.41 -16.46
N GLU A 109 -3.51 1.28 -17.21
CA GLU A 109 -4.83 0.88 -16.70
C GLU A 109 -4.80 -0.45 -15.94
N LEU A 110 -3.95 -1.39 -16.36
CA LEU A 110 -3.83 -2.70 -15.72
C LEU A 110 -3.19 -2.63 -14.34
N LEU A 111 -2.16 -1.78 -14.18
CA LEU A 111 -1.56 -1.52 -12.87
C LEU A 111 -2.53 -0.73 -11.99
N LEU A 112 -3.19 0.28 -12.56
CA LEU A 112 -4.16 1.09 -11.84
C LEU A 112 -5.31 0.22 -11.28
N ALA A 113 -5.88 -0.66 -12.11
CA ALA A 113 -6.90 -1.61 -11.69
C ALA A 113 -6.41 -2.56 -10.58
N GLN A 114 -5.16 -3.02 -10.66
CA GLN A 114 -4.56 -3.83 -9.59
C GLN A 114 -4.43 -3.05 -8.27
N MET A 115 -4.06 -1.76 -8.32
CA MET A 115 -3.99 -0.92 -7.13
C MET A 115 -5.36 -0.75 -6.48
N TYR A 116 -6.41 -0.48 -7.26
CA TYR A 116 -7.77 -0.34 -6.72
C TYR A 116 -8.28 -1.64 -6.11
N LEU A 117 -8.15 -2.76 -6.81
CA LEU A 117 -8.60 -4.06 -6.30
C LEU A 117 -7.87 -4.46 -5.00
N ARG A 118 -6.59 -4.10 -4.87
CA ARG A 118 -5.83 -4.34 -3.64
C ARG A 118 -6.21 -3.36 -2.54
N GLY A 119 -6.41 -2.08 -2.87
CA GLY A 119 -6.80 -1.05 -1.93
C GLY A 119 -8.16 -1.32 -1.30
N GLU A 120 -9.15 -1.73 -2.08
CA GLU A 120 -10.47 -2.14 -1.58
C GLU A 120 -10.32 -3.25 -0.53
N LYS A 121 -9.56 -4.31 -0.84
CA LYS A 121 -9.30 -5.41 0.10
C LYS A 121 -8.61 -4.96 1.38
N GLN A 122 -7.63 -4.06 1.28
CA GLN A 122 -6.93 -3.52 2.45
C GLN A 122 -7.85 -2.68 3.33
N VAL A 123 -8.74 -1.88 2.72
CA VAL A 123 -9.75 -1.09 3.45
C VAL A 123 -10.75 -2.01 4.15
N THR A 124 -11.30 -3.03 3.47
CA THR A 124 -12.22 -3.99 4.08
C THR A 124 -11.59 -4.70 5.27
N LYS A 125 -10.36 -5.22 5.12
CA LYS A 125 -9.62 -5.89 6.21
C LYS A 125 -9.36 -4.95 7.39
N SER A 126 -9.01 -3.68 7.12
CA SER A 126 -8.81 -2.68 8.17
C SER A 126 -10.12 -2.36 8.90
N LEU A 127 -11.24 -2.31 8.18
CA LEU A 127 -12.56 -2.07 8.77
C LEU A 127 -12.99 -3.24 9.65
N GLU A 128 -12.81 -4.48 9.20
CA GLU A 128 -13.12 -5.69 9.97
C GLU A 128 -12.33 -5.70 11.30
N SER A 129 -11.02 -5.45 11.25
CA SER A 129 -10.19 -5.39 12.45
C SER A 129 -10.58 -4.25 13.40
N ALA A 130 -10.94 -3.09 12.87
CA ALA A 130 -11.41 -1.95 13.66
C ALA A 130 -12.78 -2.25 14.32
N GLN A 131 -13.68 -2.91 13.58
CA GLN A 131 -15.00 -3.31 14.09
C GLN A 131 -14.87 -4.27 15.27
N GLU A 132 -14.03 -5.31 15.16
CA GLU A 132 -13.79 -6.25 16.26
C GLU A 132 -13.29 -5.53 17.53
N THR A 133 -12.33 -4.62 17.36
CA THR A 133 -11.78 -3.82 18.46
C THR A 133 -12.85 -2.92 19.09
N PHE A 134 -13.69 -2.30 18.27
CA PHE A 134 -14.78 -1.44 18.71
C PHE A 134 -15.85 -2.22 19.48
N ILE A 135 -16.27 -3.40 19.00
CA ILE A 135 -17.23 -4.26 19.69
C ILE A 135 -16.70 -4.68 21.06
N GLN A 136 -15.43 -5.10 21.15
CA GLN A 136 -14.80 -5.44 22.43
C GLN A 136 -14.75 -4.26 23.41
N ALA A 137 -14.66 -3.03 22.91
CA ALA A 137 -14.72 -1.83 23.75
C ALA A 137 -16.15 -1.58 24.25
N LEU A 138 -17.16 -1.73 23.38
CA LEU A 138 -18.57 -1.58 23.75
C LEU A 138 -19.01 -2.60 24.81
N GLU A 139 -18.59 -3.86 24.71
CA GLU A 139 -18.91 -4.90 25.70
C GLU A 139 -18.36 -4.60 27.11
N LYS A 140 -17.32 -3.77 27.22
CA LYS A 140 -16.68 -3.39 28.48
C LYS A 140 -17.25 -2.11 29.07
N LEU A 141 -18.06 -1.37 28.32
CA LEU A 141 -18.66 -0.14 28.82
C LEU A 141 -19.81 -0.47 29.78
N PRO A 142 -19.98 0.30 30.87
CA PRO A 142 -21.18 0.22 31.69
C PRO A 142 -22.41 0.62 30.87
N ASP A 143 -23.61 0.27 31.36
CA ASP A 143 -24.87 0.63 30.72
C ASP A 143 -24.90 2.13 30.38
N PHE A 144 -25.08 2.42 29.09
CA PHE A 144 -25.17 3.77 28.57
C PHE A 144 -26.30 3.86 27.53
N GLU A 145 -26.91 5.02 27.43
CA GLU A 145 -27.89 5.34 26.41
C GLU A 145 -27.20 6.16 25.31
N ALA A 146 -27.35 5.76 24.05
CA ALA A 146 -26.85 6.52 22.91
C ALA A 146 -27.88 6.53 21.77
N GLU A 147 -28.15 7.72 21.27
CA GLU A 147 -28.89 7.93 20.03
C GLU A 147 -27.92 8.05 18.87
N ILE A 148 -28.02 7.15 17.90
CA ILE A 148 -27.20 7.18 16.69
C ILE A 148 -28.07 7.68 15.55
N PHE A 149 -27.75 8.87 15.03
CA PHE A 149 -28.33 9.39 13.80
C PHE A 149 -27.41 9.04 12.63
N ILE A 150 -27.88 8.20 11.70
CA ILE A 150 -27.14 7.82 10.49
C ILE A 150 -27.77 8.53 9.30
N GLU A 151 -27.04 9.50 8.73
CA GLU A 151 -27.37 10.10 7.43
C GLU A 151 -26.46 9.51 6.35
N ALA A 152 -27.01 8.66 5.49
CA ALA A 152 -26.29 8.09 4.36
C ALA A 152 -26.55 8.91 3.09
N GLN A 153 -25.53 9.58 2.58
CA GLN A 153 -25.58 10.25 1.27
C GLN A 153 -24.87 9.39 0.23
N SER A 154 -25.60 8.78 -0.70
CA SER A 154 -25.02 8.11 -1.87
C SER A 154 -24.93 9.07 -3.05
N TRP A 155 -23.74 9.28 -3.59
CA TRP A 155 -23.55 9.95 -4.87
C TRP A 155 -24.17 9.11 -6.00
N VAL A 156 -25.14 9.67 -6.72
CA VAL A 156 -25.64 9.09 -7.99
C VAL A 156 -25.19 10.00 -9.13
N PRO A 157 -24.31 9.54 -10.04
CA PRO A 157 -23.95 10.32 -11.22
C PRO A 157 -25.18 10.46 -12.13
N ILE A 158 -25.62 11.70 -12.36
CA ILE A 158 -26.62 12.02 -13.37
C ILE A 158 -25.98 11.78 -14.75
N VAL A 159 -26.36 10.68 -15.41
CA VAL A 159 -26.15 10.56 -16.86
C VAL A 159 -27.18 11.48 -17.50
N SER A 160 -26.78 12.71 -17.84
CA SER A 160 -27.62 13.56 -18.68
C SER A 160 -27.59 13.00 -20.09
N SER A 161 -28.55 12.16 -20.45
CA SER A 161 -28.83 11.83 -21.85
C SER A 161 -29.31 13.10 -22.55
N GLY A 162 -28.38 13.87 -23.10
CA GLY A 162 -28.66 14.88 -24.11
C GLY A 162 -29.12 14.18 -25.38
N TRP A 163 -30.42 13.92 -25.49
CA TRP A 163 -31.05 13.60 -26.77
C TRP A 163 -31.61 14.89 -27.35
N THR A 164 -30.88 15.44 -28.32
CA THR A 164 -31.42 16.38 -29.30
C THR A 164 -31.33 15.69 -30.67
N GLY A 165 -32.48 15.43 -31.26
CA GLY A 165 -32.66 14.87 -32.60
C GLY A 165 -34.14 14.79 -32.92
#